data_AF-B2GM70-F1
#
_entry.id   AF-B2GM70-F1
#
_cell.length_a   1.000
_cell.length_b   1.000
_cell.length_c   1.000
_cell.angle_alpha   90.00
_cell.angle_beta   90.00
_cell.angle_gamma   90.00
#
_symmetry.space_group_name_H-M   'P 1'
#
loop_
_entity.id
_entity.type
_entity.pdbx_description
1 polymer ?
#
loop_
_entity_poly.entity_id
_entity_poly.type
_entity_poly.pdbx_seq_one_letter_code
_entity_poly.pdbx_strand_id
1 'polypeptide(L)'
;MVTISQVRGMLLEEALLYLLRLSGYQTIEEASRDETLYKGNSGLEVLGRGGKHQIDAIANYTIAHPFSHPQRLLLEAKFHNNNKNKTGIEVVRNSVGVLKDVSEYWVSRNKVPPKARYHYQYAIFSTSGYTSPAQKYAYAQDIYLIPLYKSTFFQPILNAIHEFDPDFDTQAVPKQFLTRLRSTIRNSLRHEEINLGWLCDIIPYSELSYPYLLAVKVYKSIQKFCRTCHQLNGALLAMISRQFPLFLVPNPDNNPRINDLEKRKFRYNVEIDYNEEGGYLRDSVTKKSLFSFDLPQELFKLYASQGLFSETSDFNHEADYPSGIQAIVTLDNIPRVITFQLEKGWLNKIISE
;
A
#
# COMPACT_ATOMS: atom_id res chain seq x y z
N MET A 1 19.31 -17.88 -5.80
CA MET A 1 18.54 -18.52 -4.73
C MET A 1 17.57 -17.50 -4.16
N VAL A 2 16.47 -17.94 -3.56
CA VAL A 2 15.50 -17.06 -2.89
C VAL A 2 15.97 -16.82 -1.46
N THR A 3 15.93 -15.57 -1.01
CA THR A 3 16.21 -15.22 0.40
C THR A 3 14.90 -14.99 1.16
N ILE A 4 14.94 -15.14 2.49
CA ILE A 4 13.77 -14.83 3.32
C ILE A 4 13.33 -13.36 3.18
N SER A 5 14.26 -12.44 2.99
CA SER A 5 13.96 -11.03 2.74
C SER A 5 13.15 -10.83 1.44
N GLN A 6 13.45 -11.59 0.38
CA GLN A 6 12.66 -11.55 -0.86
C GLN A 6 11.24 -12.10 -0.66
N VAL A 7 11.07 -13.15 0.14
CA VAL A 7 9.75 -13.68 0.48
C VAL A 7 8.95 -12.66 1.28
N ARG A 8 9.55 -12.05 2.31
CA ARG A 8 8.87 -11.04 3.14
C ARG A 8 8.49 -9.79 2.36
N GLY A 9 9.37 -9.31 1.48
CA GLY A 9 9.07 -8.22 0.54
C GLY A 9 7.87 -8.57 -0.34
N MET A 10 7.91 -9.74 -0.98
CA MET A 10 6.81 -10.22 -1.81
C MET A 10 5.49 -10.36 -1.05
N LEU A 11 5.50 -10.86 0.19
CA LEU A 11 4.27 -10.96 0.99
C LEU A 11 3.68 -9.58 1.32
N LEU A 12 4.54 -8.59 1.60
CA LEU A 12 4.08 -7.21 1.81
C LEU A 12 3.44 -6.63 0.54
N GLU A 13 4.03 -6.87 -0.63
CA GLU A 13 3.47 -6.48 -1.93
C GLU A 13 2.05 -7.03 -2.12
N GLU A 14 1.88 -8.34 -1.91
CA GLU A 14 0.60 -9.01 -2.10
C GLU A 14 -0.45 -8.58 -1.07
N ALA A 15 -0.05 -8.32 0.19
CA ALA A 15 -0.95 -7.77 1.20
C ALA A 15 -1.46 -6.37 0.79
N LEU A 16 -0.57 -5.48 0.36
CA LEU A 16 -0.95 -4.12 -0.06
C LEU A 16 -1.86 -4.14 -1.29
N LEU A 17 -1.52 -4.92 -2.33
CA LEU A 17 -2.37 -5.07 -3.51
C LEU A 17 -3.75 -5.62 -3.14
N TYR A 18 -3.82 -6.63 -2.29
CA TYR A 18 -5.08 -7.21 -1.85
C TYR A 18 -5.97 -6.17 -1.12
N LEU A 19 -5.41 -5.42 -0.18
CA LEU A 19 -6.16 -4.42 0.59
C LEU A 19 -6.63 -3.24 -0.29
N LEU A 20 -5.79 -2.80 -1.24
CA LEU A 20 -6.18 -1.77 -2.21
C LEU A 20 -7.27 -2.27 -3.15
N ARG A 21 -7.20 -3.52 -3.61
CA ARG A 21 -8.24 -4.12 -4.44
C ARG A 21 -9.59 -4.13 -3.73
N LEU A 22 -9.63 -4.55 -2.46
CA LEU A 22 -10.86 -4.54 -1.66
C LEU A 22 -11.43 -3.13 -1.47
N SER A 23 -10.57 -2.11 -1.49
CA SER A 23 -10.97 -0.70 -1.37
C SER A 23 -11.38 -0.07 -2.70
N GLY A 24 -11.29 -0.83 -3.80
CA GLY A 24 -11.79 -0.42 -5.11
C GLY A 24 -10.73 0.01 -6.12
N TYR A 25 -9.46 -0.26 -5.87
CA TYR A 25 -8.41 -0.07 -6.86
C TYR A 25 -8.38 -1.24 -7.85
N GLN A 26 -8.05 -0.97 -9.11
CA GLN A 26 -7.80 -2.02 -10.09
C GLN A 26 -6.31 -2.39 -10.04
N THR A 27 -5.98 -3.48 -9.37
CA THR A 27 -4.60 -3.99 -9.30
C THR A 27 -4.16 -4.61 -10.62
N ILE A 28 -2.89 -4.41 -10.98
CA ILE A 28 -2.32 -4.90 -12.24
C ILE A 28 -1.30 -5.99 -11.96
N GLU A 29 -1.56 -7.19 -12.48
CA GLU A 29 -0.73 -8.37 -12.24
C GLU A 29 -0.06 -8.91 -13.51
N GLU A 30 -0.52 -8.46 -14.68
CA GLU A 30 -0.04 -8.89 -15.99
C GLU A 30 0.08 -7.73 -16.97
N ALA A 31 1.05 -7.80 -17.88
CA ALA A 31 1.27 -6.80 -18.92
C ALA A 31 0.37 -6.99 -20.17
N SER A 32 -0.35 -8.10 -20.29
CA SER A 32 -0.89 -8.64 -21.55
C SER A 32 -1.89 -7.75 -22.30
N ARG A 33 -2.30 -6.61 -21.72
CA ARG A 33 -3.26 -5.65 -22.32
C ARG A 33 -2.89 -4.19 -22.07
N ASP A 34 -1.65 -3.93 -21.69
CA ASP A 34 -1.18 -2.59 -21.31
C ASP A 34 0.16 -2.29 -21.98
N GLU A 35 0.14 -1.32 -22.90
CA GLU A 35 1.31 -0.94 -23.71
C GLU A 35 2.37 -0.15 -22.93
N THR A 36 2.03 0.26 -21.70
CA THR A 36 2.98 0.89 -20.77
C THR A 36 3.67 -0.11 -19.86
N LEU A 37 3.33 -1.41 -19.99
CA LEU A 37 3.86 -2.47 -19.16
C LEU A 37 4.62 -3.51 -20.00
N TYR A 38 5.58 -4.15 -19.36
CA TYR A 38 6.37 -5.22 -19.94
C TYR A 38 6.48 -6.39 -18.96
N LYS A 39 6.41 -7.62 -19.47
CA LYS A 39 6.67 -8.82 -18.67
C LYS A 39 8.17 -9.08 -18.65
N GLY A 40 8.84 -8.58 -17.62
CA GLY A 40 10.26 -8.79 -17.38
C GLY A 40 10.58 -10.17 -16.80
N ASN A 41 11.86 -10.45 -16.63
CA ASN A 41 12.35 -11.72 -16.06
C ASN A 41 12.04 -11.85 -14.56
N SER A 42 11.95 -10.73 -13.84
CA SER A 42 11.70 -10.70 -12.39
C SER A 42 10.26 -10.30 -12.03
N GLY A 43 9.41 -10.04 -13.01
CA GLY A 43 8.03 -9.61 -12.76
C GLY A 43 7.52 -8.58 -13.76
N LEU A 44 6.57 -7.78 -13.30
CA LEU A 44 5.96 -6.71 -14.08
C LEU A 44 6.87 -5.48 -14.06
N GLU A 45 7.13 -4.93 -15.25
CA GLU A 45 7.92 -3.72 -15.43
C GLU A 45 7.07 -2.61 -16.06
N VAL A 46 7.32 -1.36 -15.69
CA VAL A 46 6.76 -0.18 -16.33
C VAL A 46 7.76 0.36 -17.34
N LEU A 47 7.27 0.67 -18.53
CA LEU A 47 8.08 1.25 -19.60
C LEU A 47 8.23 2.76 -19.35
N GLY A 48 9.48 3.19 -19.23
CA GLY A 48 9.90 4.58 -19.29
C GLY A 48 10.48 4.92 -20.66
N ARG A 49 10.75 6.21 -20.89
CA ARG A 49 11.40 6.69 -22.12
C ARG A 49 12.83 6.17 -22.25
N GLY A 50 13.56 6.09 -21.13
CA GLY A 50 14.97 5.71 -21.05
C GLY A 50 15.18 4.24 -20.69
N GLY A 51 14.20 3.54 -20.12
CA GLY A 51 14.36 2.14 -19.74
C GLY A 51 13.11 1.46 -19.21
N LYS A 52 13.29 0.21 -18.77
CA LYS A 52 12.25 -0.59 -18.10
C LYS A 52 12.49 -0.55 -16.60
N HIS A 53 11.44 -0.32 -15.82
CA HIS A 53 11.53 -0.17 -14.38
C HIS A 53 10.72 -1.26 -13.67
N GLN A 54 11.37 -2.01 -12.78
CA GLN A 54 10.66 -2.95 -11.91
C GLN A 54 9.94 -2.16 -10.83
N ILE A 55 8.67 -2.48 -10.63
CA ILE A 55 7.82 -1.87 -9.61
C ILE A 55 7.19 -3.00 -8.81
N ASP A 56 7.27 -2.88 -7.49
CA ASP A 56 6.82 -3.92 -6.57
C ASP A 56 5.32 -4.18 -6.73
N ALA A 57 4.52 -3.12 -6.85
CA ALA A 57 3.07 -3.21 -7.06
C ALA A 57 2.50 -2.06 -7.92
N ILE A 58 1.45 -2.34 -8.69
CA ILE A 58 0.79 -1.35 -9.56
C ILE A 58 -0.73 -1.42 -9.36
N ALA A 59 -1.34 -0.26 -9.18
CA ALA A 59 -2.79 -0.12 -9.05
C ALA A 59 -3.32 1.08 -9.84
N ASN A 60 -4.42 0.92 -10.57
CA ASN A 60 -5.12 2.02 -11.21
C ASN A 60 -6.25 2.52 -10.29
N TYR A 61 -6.49 3.83 -10.33
CA TYR A 61 -7.68 4.42 -9.76
C TYR A 61 -8.90 4.07 -10.64
N THR A 62 -10.04 3.81 -10.00
CA THR A 62 -11.31 3.50 -10.70
C THR A 62 -12.15 4.74 -11.00
N ILE A 63 -11.76 5.91 -10.47
CA ILE A 63 -12.37 7.20 -10.78
C ILE A 63 -11.62 7.86 -11.94
N ALA A 64 -12.35 8.17 -13.02
CA ALA A 64 -11.86 9.03 -14.08
C ALA A 64 -12.07 10.50 -13.71
N HIS A 65 -11.01 11.31 -13.81
CA HIS A 65 -11.09 12.75 -13.66
C HIS A 65 -11.28 13.40 -15.04
N PRO A 66 -12.26 14.30 -15.22
CA PRO A 66 -12.41 15.04 -16.47
C PRO A 66 -11.10 15.74 -16.86
N PHE A 67 -10.79 15.75 -18.16
CA PHE A 67 -9.59 16.39 -18.73
C PHE A 67 -8.25 15.86 -18.22
N SER A 68 -8.22 14.70 -17.57
CA SER A 68 -6.99 14.04 -17.13
C SER A 68 -6.85 12.64 -17.70
N HIS A 69 -5.62 12.17 -17.78
CA HIS A 69 -5.34 10.78 -18.07
C HIS A 69 -5.79 9.88 -16.90
N PRO A 70 -6.12 8.60 -17.14
CA PRO A 70 -6.32 7.64 -16.07
C PRO A 70 -5.14 7.67 -15.09
N GLN A 71 -5.43 7.63 -13.79
CA GLN A 71 -4.38 7.70 -12.77
C GLN A 71 -3.86 6.29 -12.47
N ARG A 72 -2.54 6.18 -12.32
CA ARG A 72 -1.85 4.94 -11.95
C ARG A 72 -0.93 5.18 -10.77
N LEU A 73 -1.12 4.41 -9.71
CA LEU A 73 -0.26 4.37 -8.55
C LEU A 73 0.82 3.30 -8.74
N LEU A 74 2.08 3.73 -8.68
CA LEU A 74 3.26 2.89 -8.55
C LEU A 74 3.59 2.76 -7.08
N LEU A 75 3.78 1.52 -6.61
CA LEU A 75 3.98 1.19 -5.21
C LEU A 75 5.34 0.53 -5.05
N GLU A 76 6.16 1.09 -4.17
CA GLU A 76 7.35 0.44 -3.63
C GLU A 76 7.06 -0.06 -2.22
N ALA A 77 7.42 -1.30 -1.90
CA ALA A 77 7.17 -1.92 -0.62
C ALA A 77 8.50 -2.31 0.06
N LYS A 78 8.91 -1.54 1.07
CA LYS A 78 10.14 -1.80 1.83
C LYS A 78 9.85 -2.51 3.13
N PHE A 79 10.16 -3.81 3.15
CA PHE A 79 10.12 -4.63 4.34
C PHE A 79 11.52 -4.72 4.99
N HIS A 80 11.66 -4.12 6.17
CA HIS A 80 12.87 -4.24 7.00
C HIS A 80 12.58 -5.08 8.22
N ASN A 81 13.50 -5.99 8.58
CA ASN A 81 13.33 -6.88 9.72
C ASN A 81 13.38 -6.15 11.08
N ASN A 82 13.82 -4.89 11.12
CA ASN A 82 14.01 -4.10 12.32
C ASN A 82 13.78 -2.61 12.01
N ASN A 83 13.14 -1.91 12.93
CA ASN A 83 12.84 -0.48 12.90
C ASN A 83 14.09 0.42 12.93
N LYS A 84 15.26 -0.15 13.26
CA LYS A 84 16.56 0.54 13.18
C LYS A 84 16.95 0.83 11.72
N ASN A 85 16.55 0.00 10.77
CA ASN A 85 16.88 0.17 9.36
C ASN A 85 15.76 0.95 8.66
N LYS A 86 15.77 2.27 8.83
CA LYS A 86 14.81 3.16 8.17
C LYS A 86 15.06 3.20 6.66
N THR A 87 13.99 3.37 5.88
CA THR A 87 14.11 3.57 4.43
C THR A 87 14.83 4.89 4.12
N GLY A 88 15.91 4.80 3.35
CA GLY A 88 16.81 5.90 3.05
C GLY A 88 16.40 6.73 1.84
N ILE A 89 17.17 7.80 1.60
CA ILE A 89 16.93 8.76 0.52
C ILE A 89 17.14 8.14 -0.88
N GLU A 90 17.97 7.11 -0.99
CA GLU A 90 18.24 6.36 -2.21
C GLU A 90 16.97 5.74 -2.80
N VAL A 91 16.08 5.22 -1.97
CA VAL A 91 14.79 4.68 -2.43
C VAL A 91 13.94 5.79 -3.04
N VAL A 92 13.84 6.94 -2.36
CA VAL A 92 13.07 8.09 -2.86
C VAL A 92 13.67 8.64 -4.15
N ARG A 93 15.01 8.75 -4.26
CA ARG A 93 15.70 9.18 -5.49
C ARG A 93 15.43 8.23 -6.66
N ASN A 94 15.47 6.93 -6.41
CA ASN A 94 15.10 5.95 -7.43
C ASN A 94 13.66 6.15 -7.88
N SER A 95 12.71 6.27 -6.95
CA SER A 95 11.30 6.51 -7.25
C SER A 95 11.06 7.76 -8.08
N VAL A 96 11.78 8.87 -7.79
CA VAL A 96 11.70 10.10 -8.59
C VAL A 96 12.24 9.89 -10.01
N GLY A 97 13.35 9.17 -10.15
CA GLY A 97 13.92 8.84 -11.46
C GLY A 97 12.96 8.01 -12.31
N VAL A 98 12.38 6.97 -11.72
CA VAL A 98 11.34 6.14 -12.34
C VAL A 98 10.14 7.00 -12.73
N LEU A 99 9.59 7.78 -11.80
CA LEU A 99 8.39 8.58 -12.01
C LEU A 99 8.56 9.56 -13.18
N LYS A 100 9.73 10.22 -13.28
CA LYS A 100 10.06 11.11 -14.41
C LYS A 100 10.13 10.33 -15.72
N ASP A 101 10.83 9.21 -15.73
CA ASP A 101 11.05 8.43 -16.96
C ASP A 101 9.75 7.82 -17.52
N VAL A 102 8.88 7.30 -16.66
CA VAL A 102 7.57 6.73 -17.05
C VAL A 102 6.56 7.80 -17.45
N SER A 103 6.62 8.99 -16.84
CA SER A 103 5.73 10.12 -17.21
C SER A 103 6.04 10.70 -18.60
N GLU A 104 7.26 10.45 -19.07
CA GLU A 104 7.75 10.82 -20.40
C GLU A 104 7.67 9.68 -21.43
N TYR A 105 7.16 8.51 -21.05
CA TYR A 105 6.96 7.42 -22.00
C TYR A 105 5.80 7.72 -22.95
N TRP A 106 6.05 7.58 -24.25
CA TRP A 106 5.07 7.79 -25.31
C TRP A 106 4.99 6.55 -26.20
N VAL A 107 3.81 5.94 -26.26
CA VAL A 107 3.54 4.86 -27.23
C VAL A 107 3.25 5.48 -28.58
N SER A 108 4.28 5.65 -29.40
CA SER A 108 4.12 6.03 -30.80
C SER A 108 3.90 4.77 -31.65
N ARG A 109 2.66 4.51 -32.05
CA ARG A 109 2.38 3.58 -33.15
C ARG A 109 2.04 4.37 -34.40
N ASN A 110 2.69 4.00 -35.51
CA ASN A 110 2.25 4.42 -36.84
C ASN A 110 0.79 3.95 -37.03
N LYS A 111 -0.13 4.91 -37.23
CA LYS A 111 -1.54 4.73 -37.64
C LYS A 111 -2.60 4.41 -36.56
N VAL A 112 -2.34 4.63 -35.27
CA VAL A 112 -3.38 4.55 -34.21
C VAL A 112 -3.26 5.80 -33.32
N PRO A 113 -4.37 6.42 -32.86
CA PRO A 113 -4.27 7.49 -31.87
C PRO A 113 -3.45 7.02 -30.66
N PRO A 114 -2.59 7.88 -30.08
CA PRO A 114 -1.72 7.50 -28.96
C PRO A 114 -2.57 6.91 -27.83
N LYS A 115 -2.37 5.62 -27.55
CA LYS A 115 -3.12 4.88 -26.53
C LYS A 115 -2.33 4.79 -25.22
N ALA A 116 -3.10 4.95 -24.14
CA ALA A 116 -2.76 4.82 -22.72
C ALA A 116 -1.54 5.64 -22.26
N ARG A 117 -1.77 6.95 -22.05
CA ARG A 117 -0.96 7.71 -21.11
C ARG A 117 -1.65 7.61 -19.74
N TYR A 118 -0.87 7.37 -18.69
CA TYR A 118 -1.34 7.46 -17.32
C TYR A 118 -0.79 8.71 -16.67
N HIS A 119 -1.55 9.27 -15.74
CA HIS A 119 -0.99 10.17 -14.75
C HIS A 119 -0.43 9.32 -13.61
N TYR A 120 0.90 9.14 -13.62
CA TYR A 120 1.59 8.31 -12.64
C TYR A 120 1.74 9.06 -11.32
N GLN A 121 1.49 8.35 -10.23
CA GLN A 121 1.78 8.75 -8.85
C GLN A 121 2.67 7.68 -8.24
N TYR A 122 3.50 8.05 -7.27
CA TYR A 122 4.43 7.12 -6.64
C TYR A 122 4.27 7.15 -5.13
N ALA A 123 4.04 5.97 -4.54
CA ALA A 123 4.01 5.79 -3.10
C ALA A 123 5.06 4.77 -2.66
N ILE A 124 5.71 5.06 -1.54
CA ILE A 124 6.62 4.14 -0.87
C ILE A 124 5.92 3.72 0.43
N PHE A 125 5.82 2.42 0.64
CA PHE A 125 5.37 1.80 1.87
C PHE A 125 6.59 1.27 2.63
N SER A 126 6.66 1.50 3.94
CA SER A 126 7.82 1.09 4.75
C SER A 126 7.40 0.53 6.09
N THR A 127 7.94 -0.64 6.45
CA THR A 127 7.69 -1.29 7.75
C THR A 127 8.58 -0.75 8.88
N SER A 128 9.48 0.20 8.58
CA SER A 128 10.42 0.80 9.55
C SER A 128 10.43 2.33 9.53
N GLY A 129 9.55 2.96 8.75
CA GLY A 129 9.54 4.40 8.52
C GLY A 129 10.69 4.89 7.62
N TYR A 130 11.07 6.16 7.77
CA TYR A 130 11.93 6.88 6.83
C TYR A 130 12.99 7.73 7.52
N THR A 131 14.16 7.85 6.90
CA THR A 131 15.20 8.80 7.34
C THR A 131 14.77 10.26 7.10
N SER A 132 15.34 11.21 7.85
CA SER A 132 15.07 12.64 7.67
C SER A 132 15.34 13.12 6.23
N PRO A 133 16.48 12.79 5.60
CA PRO A 133 16.73 13.17 4.21
C PRO A 133 15.71 12.57 3.22
N ALA A 134 15.23 11.34 3.46
CA ALA A 134 14.19 10.74 2.63
C ALA A 134 12.87 11.51 2.70
N GLN A 135 12.44 11.89 3.91
CA GLN A 135 11.22 12.67 4.12
C GLN A 135 11.29 14.05 3.44
N LYS A 136 12.39 14.79 3.64
CA LYS A 136 12.59 16.11 3.01
C LYS A 136 12.62 16.03 1.49
N TYR A 137 13.29 15.01 0.94
CA TYR A 137 13.40 14.85 -0.50
C TYR A 137 12.06 14.42 -1.12
N ALA A 138 11.31 13.54 -0.44
CA ALA A 138 9.99 13.12 -0.88
C ALA A 138 8.99 14.29 -0.92
N TYR A 139 9.02 15.16 0.10
CA TYR A 139 8.26 16.41 0.11
C TYR A 139 8.53 17.26 -1.13
N ALA A 140 9.80 17.42 -1.49
CA ALA A 140 10.21 18.29 -2.60
C ALA A 140 9.93 17.70 -3.99
N GLN A 141 9.55 16.42 -4.10
CA GLN A 141 9.41 15.71 -5.39
C GLN A 141 8.06 14.98 -5.51
N ASP A 142 7.09 15.28 -4.64
CA ASP A 142 5.75 14.69 -4.64
C ASP A 142 5.74 13.15 -4.61
N ILE A 143 6.64 12.56 -3.80
CA ILE A 143 6.64 11.12 -3.51
C ILE A 143 5.89 10.88 -2.20
N TYR A 144 4.85 10.04 -2.23
CA TYR A 144 4.05 9.74 -1.04
C TYR A 144 4.78 8.72 -0.15
N LEU A 145 5.00 9.08 1.12
CA LEU A 145 5.62 8.20 2.10
C LEU A 145 4.56 7.66 3.07
N ILE A 146 4.39 6.35 3.09
CA ILE A 146 3.36 5.67 3.89
C ILE A 146 4.07 4.71 4.86
N PRO A 147 4.27 5.09 6.12
CA PRO A 147 4.79 4.18 7.11
C PRO A 147 3.70 3.20 7.57
N LEU A 148 4.12 1.99 7.95
CA LEU A 148 3.22 0.93 8.42
C LEU A 148 3.51 0.51 9.86
N TYR A 149 4.69 0.87 10.38
CA TYR A 149 5.24 0.35 11.62
C TYR A 149 4.36 0.63 12.84
N LYS A 150 3.76 1.82 12.92
CA LYS A 150 2.90 2.21 14.05
C LYS A 150 1.40 2.06 13.77
N SER A 151 1.02 1.44 12.66
CA SER A 151 -0.38 1.13 12.41
C SER A 151 -0.75 -0.13 13.19
N THR A 152 -1.39 0.04 14.35
CA THR A 152 -1.75 -1.05 15.27
C THR A 152 -2.55 -2.15 14.59
N PHE A 153 -3.56 -1.78 13.81
CA PHE A 153 -4.41 -2.76 13.13
C PHE A 153 -3.70 -3.41 11.94
N PHE A 154 -2.58 -2.86 11.45
CA PHE A 154 -1.75 -3.51 10.43
C PHE A 154 -0.74 -4.50 11.02
N GLN A 155 -0.41 -4.39 12.32
CA GLN A 155 0.60 -5.24 12.98
C GLN A 155 0.37 -6.74 12.79
N PRO A 156 -0.87 -7.27 12.84
CA PRO A 156 -1.09 -8.69 12.60
C PRO A 156 -0.51 -9.16 11.25
N ILE A 157 -0.62 -8.36 10.18
CA ILE A 157 -0.04 -8.70 8.86
C ILE A 157 1.48 -8.68 8.95
N LEU A 158 2.08 -7.65 9.55
CA LEU A 158 3.54 -7.58 9.71
C LEU A 158 4.07 -8.79 10.48
N ASN A 159 3.41 -9.16 11.58
CA ASN A 159 3.78 -10.33 12.38
C ASN A 159 3.65 -11.62 11.56
N ALA A 160 2.59 -11.79 10.79
CA ALA A 160 2.44 -12.95 9.91
C ALA A 160 3.54 -13.03 8.84
N ILE A 161 4.01 -11.89 8.32
CA ILE A 161 5.14 -11.84 7.38
C ILE A 161 6.46 -12.14 8.09
N HIS A 162 6.69 -11.57 9.27
CA HIS A 162 7.90 -11.83 10.07
C HIS A 162 8.03 -13.30 10.44
N GLU A 163 6.94 -13.92 10.89
CA GLU A 163 6.87 -15.33 11.27
C GLU A 163 6.80 -16.28 10.06
N PHE A 164 6.70 -15.75 8.84
CA PHE A 164 6.81 -16.57 7.64
C PHE A 164 8.27 -17.04 7.51
N ASP A 165 8.57 -18.18 8.10
CA ASP A 165 9.90 -18.80 8.04
C ASP A 165 9.78 -20.31 7.86
N PRO A 166 9.79 -20.80 6.61
CA PRO A 166 9.75 -22.22 6.34
C PRO A 166 11.15 -22.88 6.40
N ASP A 167 12.13 -22.29 7.09
CA ASP A 167 13.53 -22.73 7.22
C ASP A 167 14.34 -22.67 5.91
N PHE A 168 14.31 -21.51 5.25
CA PHE A 168 15.06 -21.31 3.99
C PHE A 168 16.58 -21.33 4.14
N ASP A 169 17.12 -21.19 5.34
CA ASP A 169 18.56 -21.03 5.58
C ASP A 169 19.39 -22.31 5.34
N THR A 170 18.75 -23.47 5.22
CA THR A 170 19.47 -24.75 5.04
C THR A 170 19.44 -25.29 3.60
N GLN A 171 18.64 -24.72 2.71
CA GLN A 171 18.47 -25.22 1.35
C GLN A 171 18.49 -24.12 0.28
N ALA A 172 19.21 -24.38 -0.81
CA ALA A 172 19.24 -23.55 -1.99
C ALA A 172 17.87 -23.57 -2.71
N VAL A 173 16.93 -22.74 -2.27
CA VAL A 173 15.61 -22.66 -2.90
C VAL A 173 15.69 -21.96 -4.26
N PRO A 174 15.21 -22.60 -5.35
CA PRO A 174 15.23 -22.01 -6.69
C PRO A 174 14.36 -20.74 -6.80
N LYS A 175 14.73 -19.81 -7.69
CA LYS A 175 13.94 -18.58 -7.95
C LYS A 175 12.47 -18.86 -8.32
N GLN A 176 12.21 -20.00 -8.96
CA GLN A 176 10.87 -20.45 -9.35
C GLN A 176 9.93 -20.60 -8.14
N PHE A 177 10.47 -20.91 -6.96
CA PHE A 177 9.70 -20.98 -5.72
C PHE A 177 8.99 -19.66 -5.42
N LEU A 178 9.69 -18.52 -5.54
CA LEU A 178 9.10 -17.21 -5.25
C LEU A 178 7.94 -16.89 -6.20
N THR A 179 8.10 -17.23 -7.48
CA THR A 179 7.05 -17.04 -8.49
C THR A 179 5.83 -17.91 -8.21
N ARG A 180 6.02 -19.20 -7.87
CA ARG A 180 4.90 -20.10 -7.54
C ARG A 180 4.23 -19.70 -6.23
N LEU A 181 5.01 -19.37 -5.19
CA LEU A 181 4.50 -18.88 -3.92
C LEU A 181 3.65 -17.62 -4.12
N ARG A 182 4.13 -16.65 -4.89
CA ARG A 182 3.36 -15.44 -5.23
C ARG A 182 2.01 -15.78 -5.86
N SER A 183 1.99 -16.69 -6.84
CA SER A 183 0.74 -17.15 -7.45
C SER A 183 -0.19 -17.87 -6.47
N THR A 184 0.35 -18.72 -5.58
CA THR A 184 -0.44 -19.40 -4.54
C THR A 184 -1.03 -18.40 -3.55
N ILE A 185 -0.24 -17.42 -3.08
CA ILE A 185 -0.70 -16.35 -2.18
C ILE A 185 -1.82 -15.56 -2.84
N ARG A 186 -1.64 -15.11 -4.09
CA ARG A 186 -2.69 -14.41 -4.85
C ARG A 186 -3.96 -15.22 -4.95
N ASN A 187 -3.86 -16.50 -5.30
CA ASN A 187 -5.03 -17.36 -5.41
C ASN A 187 -5.74 -17.54 -4.06
N SER A 188 -4.98 -17.80 -3.00
CA SER A 188 -5.48 -18.00 -1.64
C SER A 188 -6.15 -16.74 -1.09
N LEU A 189 -5.59 -15.55 -1.33
CA LEU A 189 -6.22 -14.29 -0.95
C LEU A 189 -7.56 -14.07 -1.69
N ARG A 190 -7.71 -14.60 -2.91
CA ARG A 190 -8.89 -14.40 -3.77
C ARG A 190 -10.00 -15.42 -3.58
N HIS A 191 -9.62 -16.67 -3.42
CA HIS A 191 -10.52 -17.82 -3.50
C HIS A 191 -10.43 -18.72 -2.27
N GLU A 192 -9.63 -18.36 -1.26
CA GLU A 192 -9.41 -19.13 -0.02
C GLU A 192 -8.87 -20.56 -0.27
N GLU A 193 -8.27 -20.79 -1.44
CA GLU A 193 -7.69 -22.07 -1.85
C GLU A 193 -6.15 -22.02 -1.86
N ILE A 194 -5.55 -22.93 -1.10
CA ILE A 194 -4.10 -23.13 -1.06
C ILE A 194 -3.76 -24.42 -1.83
N ASN A 195 -3.11 -24.27 -2.98
CA ASN A 195 -2.54 -25.39 -3.73
C ASN A 195 -1.01 -25.32 -3.73
N LEU A 196 -0.40 -26.37 -3.18
CA LEU A 196 1.06 -26.53 -3.06
C LEU A 196 1.61 -27.73 -3.86
N GLY A 197 0.84 -28.28 -4.81
CA GLY A 197 1.27 -29.42 -5.62
C GLY A 197 2.58 -29.16 -6.39
N TRP A 198 2.83 -27.89 -6.71
CA TRP A 198 4.06 -27.44 -7.37
C TRP A 198 5.33 -27.58 -6.52
N LEU A 199 5.24 -27.76 -5.19
CA LEU A 199 6.43 -27.88 -4.33
C LEU A 199 7.26 -29.11 -4.69
N CYS A 200 6.60 -30.22 -5.02
CA CYS A 200 7.26 -31.47 -5.42
C CYS A 200 8.04 -31.33 -6.74
N ASP A 201 7.66 -30.38 -7.60
CA ASP A 201 8.32 -30.14 -8.89
C ASP A 201 9.60 -29.30 -8.75
N ILE A 202 9.71 -28.51 -7.66
CA ILE A 202 10.76 -27.51 -7.48
C ILE A 202 11.81 -27.95 -6.45
N ILE A 203 11.42 -28.78 -5.48
CA ILE A 203 12.29 -29.21 -4.39
C ILE A 203 12.66 -30.68 -4.64
N PRO A 204 13.91 -30.96 -5.06
CA PRO A 204 14.31 -32.32 -5.40
C PRO A 204 14.19 -33.26 -4.21
N TYR A 205 13.67 -34.45 -4.46
CA TYR A 205 13.58 -35.57 -3.51
C TYR A 205 14.98 -36.07 -3.14
N SER A 206 15.68 -35.40 -2.24
CA SER A 206 16.90 -35.98 -1.66
C SER A 206 16.60 -36.82 -0.41
N GLU A 207 15.50 -36.56 0.30
CA GLU A 207 15.04 -37.36 1.44
C GLU A 207 13.49 -37.31 1.56
N LEU A 208 12.80 -38.46 1.63
CA LEU A 208 11.33 -38.56 1.60
C LEU A 208 10.59 -37.73 2.69
N SER A 209 11.28 -37.31 3.74
CA SER A 209 10.70 -36.59 4.89
C SER A 209 10.67 -35.07 4.73
N TYR A 210 11.62 -34.51 3.98
CA TYR A 210 11.86 -33.07 3.95
C TYR A 210 10.80 -32.28 3.14
N PRO A 211 10.42 -32.70 1.91
CA PRO A 211 9.41 -31.98 1.13
C PRO A 211 8.04 -31.90 1.82
N TYR A 212 7.66 -32.95 2.55
CA TYR A 212 6.38 -32.99 3.27
C TYR A 212 6.37 -32.02 4.46
N LEU A 213 7.41 -32.04 5.31
CA LEU A 213 7.51 -31.13 6.45
C LEU A 213 7.57 -29.66 6.00
N LEU A 214 8.31 -29.38 4.92
CA LEU A 214 8.37 -28.06 4.33
C LEU A 214 7.00 -27.63 3.79
N ALA A 215 6.29 -28.50 3.07
CA ALA A 215 4.95 -28.22 2.57
C ALA A 215 3.96 -27.90 3.70
N VAL A 216 4.01 -28.65 4.82
CA VAL A 216 3.18 -28.38 6.00
C VAL A 216 3.51 -27.01 6.61
N LYS A 217 4.79 -26.65 6.74
CA LYS A 217 5.21 -25.34 7.25
C LYS A 217 4.74 -24.21 6.33
N VAL A 218 5.03 -24.32 5.03
CA VAL A 218 4.61 -23.34 4.02
C VAL A 218 3.09 -23.20 4.02
N TYR A 219 2.33 -24.29 4.07
CA TYR A 219 0.87 -24.26 4.15
C TYR A 219 0.38 -23.47 5.36
N LYS A 220 0.91 -23.77 6.56
CA LYS A 220 0.52 -23.06 7.80
C LYS A 220 0.87 -21.57 7.74
N SER A 221 2.04 -21.22 7.21
CA SER A 221 2.47 -19.82 7.06
C SER A 221 1.59 -19.06 6.05
N ILE A 222 1.25 -19.68 4.91
CA ILE A 222 0.29 -19.11 3.93
C ILE A 222 -1.08 -18.93 4.58
N GLN A 223 -1.59 -19.96 5.28
CA GLN A 223 -2.90 -19.91 5.92
C GLN A 223 -2.98 -18.79 6.96
N LYS A 224 -1.96 -18.66 7.82
CA LYS A 224 -1.87 -17.58 8.82
C LYS A 224 -1.88 -16.21 8.12
N PHE A 225 -0.99 -16.01 7.15
CA PHE A 225 -0.88 -14.76 6.40
C PHE A 225 -2.19 -14.37 5.70
N CYS A 226 -2.79 -15.29 4.93
CA CYS A 226 -4.04 -15.03 4.21
C CYS A 226 -5.18 -14.73 5.18
N ARG A 227 -5.35 -15.53 6.24
CA ARG A 227 -6.38 -15.30 7.27
C ARG A 227 -6.28 -13.89 7.85
N THR A 228 -5.08 -13.42 8.16
CA THR A 228 -4.90 -12.07 8.71
C THR A 228 -5.24 -10.98 7.70
N CYS A 229 -4.91 -11.17 6.41
CA CYS A 229 -5.33 -10.26 5.36
C CYS A 229 -6.86 -10.24 5.18
N HIS A 230 -7.51 -11.42 5.20
CA HIS A 230 -8.97 -11.56 5.13
C HIS A 230 -9.67 -10.87 6.30
N GLN A 231 -9.12 -10.96 7.51
CA GLN A 231 -9.68 -10.34 8.71
C GLN A 231 -9.71 -8.80 8.64
N LEU A 232 -8.69 -8.15 8.07
CA LEU A 232 -8.70 -6.69 7.92
C LEU A 232 -9.71 -6.19 6.89
N ASN A 233 -9.98 -6.98 5.85
CA ASN A 233 -11.04 -6.68 4.88
C ASN A 233 -10.91 -5.29 4.22
N GLY A 234 -9.68 -4.90 3.88
CA GLY A 234 -9.34 -3.71 3.09
C GLY A 234 -8.61 -2.62 3.89
N ALA A 235 -8.20 -1.54 3.21
CA ALA A 235 -7.53 -0.39 3.82
C ALA A 235 -7.62 0.83 2.89
N LEU A 236 -7.80 2.02 3.48
CA LEU A 236 -8.05 3.23 2.69
C LEU A 236 -6.78 4.03 2.46
N LEU A 237 -6.50 4.35 1.20
CA LEU A 237 -5.65 5.48 0.87
C LEU A 237 -6.48 6.75 0.97
N ALA A 238 -6.10 7.61 1.90
CA ALA A 238 -6.79 8.82 2.24
C ALA A 238 -5.86 10.04 2.19
N MET A 239 -6.44 11.24 2.14
CA MET A 239 -5.69 12.49 2.14
C MET A 239 -6.24 13.43 3.22
N ILE A 240 -5.38 13.91 4.12
CA ILE A 240 -5.69 15.01 5.04
C ILE A 240 -5.63 16.31 4.23
N SER A 241 -6.69 17.11 4.29
CA SER A 241 -6.76 18.41 3.60
C SER A 241 -6.37 18.32 2.11
N ARG A 242 -6.64 17.16 1.48
CA ARG A 242 -6.31 16.83 0.07
C ARG A 242 -4.83 16.82 -0.29
N GLN A 243 -3.92 16.92 0.69
CA GLN A 243 -2.49 17.08 0.40
C GLN A 243 -1.59 16.06 1.10
N PHE A 244 -1.95 15.60 2.29
CA PHE A 244 -1.10 14.69 3.04
C PHE A 244 -1.65 13.26 3.02
N PRO A 245 -0.91 12.27 2.51
CA PRO A 245 -1.39 10.90 2.40
C PRO A 245 -1.49 10.21 3.76
N LEU A 246 -2.53 9.40 3.90
CA LEU A 246 -2.76 8.50 5.02
C LEU A 246 -3.11 7.12 4.50
N PHE A 247 -2.66 6.09 5.21
CA PHE A 247 -3.15 4.74 5.03
C PHE A 247 -3.94 4.34 6.26
N LEU A 248 -5.27 4.35 6.13
CA LEU A 248 -6.19 4.03 7.21
C LEU A 248 -6.50 2.54 7.20
N VAL A 249 -6.08 1.85 8.25
CA VAL A 249 -6.30 0.42 8.41
C VAL A 249 -7.47 0.21 9.36
N PRO A 250 -8.56 -0.47 8.95
CA PRO A 250 -9.78 -0.58 9.74
C PRO A 250 -9.56 -1.43 11.00
N ASN A 251 -10.36 -1.16 12.04
CA ASN A 251 -10.39 -1.96 13.24
C ASN A 251 -11.01 -3.35 12.96
N PRO A 252 -10.26 -4.46 13.15
CA PRO A 252 -10.78 -5.80 12.86
C PRO A 252 -11.92 -6.23 13.78
N ASP A 253 -11.97 -5.72 15.02
CA ASP A 253 -12.92 -6.14 16.05
C ASP A 253 -14.25 -5.37 16.02
N ASN A 254 -14.20 -4.11 15.60
CA ASN A 254 -15.37 -3.22 15.54
C ASN A 254 -15.93 -3.03 14.12
N ASN A 255 -15.26 -3.64 13.13
CA ASN A 255 -15.58 -3.79 11.71
C ASN A 255 -16.93 -3.16 11.28
N PRO A 256 -16.99 -1.85 10.95
CA PRO A 256 -17.63 -1.57 9.69
C PRO A 256 -16.67 -2.14 8.66
N ARG A 257 -17.04 -3.23 7.99
CA ARG A 257 -16.33 -3.58 6.74
C ARG A 257 -16.26 -2.29 5.93
N ILE A 258 -15.24 -2.07 5.09
CA ILE A 258 -15.26 -0.89 4.22
C ILE A 258 -16.59 -0.82 3.44
N ASN A 259 -17.19 -1.99 3.17
CA ASN A 259 -18.53 -2.17 2.60
C ASN A 259 -19.71 -1.82 3.53
N ASP A 260 -19.51 -1.83 4.84
CA ASP A 260 -20.47 -1.47 5.89
C ASP A 260 -20.37 0.01 6.30
N LEU A 261 -19.41 0.77 5.76
CA LEU A 261 -19.49 2.24 5.79
C LEU A 261 -20.83 2.60 5.14
N GLU A 262 -21.81 2.93 6.00
CA GLU A 262 -23.23 2.93 5.66
C GLU A 262 -23.46 3.50 4.26
N LYS A 263 -24.13 2.73 3.39
CA LYS A 263 -24.38 3.08 1.98
C LYS A 263 -25.05 4.46 1.76
N ARG A 264 -25.47 5.14 2.85
CA ARG A 264 -26.11 6.46 2.86
C ARG A 264 -25.33 7.55 3.63
N LYS A 265 -24.29 7.21 4.40
CA LYS A 265 -23.51 8.17 5.21
C LYS A 265 -22.09 8.30 4.65
N PHE A 266 -21.85 9.39 3.92
CA PHE A 266 -20.54 9.69 3.33
C PHE A 266 -19.71 10.66 4.17
N ARG A 267 -20.21 11.02 5.36
CA ARG A 267 -19.58 11.94 6.30
C ARG A 267 -19.58 11.37 7.70
N TYR A 268 -18.40 11.28 8.30
CA TYR A 268 -18.20 10.79 9.66
C TYR A 268 -17.49 11.86 10.48
N ASN A 269 -18.03 12.18 11.67
CA ASN A 269 -17.35 13.05 12.61
C ASN A 269 -16.38 12.21 13.40
N VAL A 270 -15.11 12.60 13.37
CA VAL A 270 -14.04 11.84 13.99
C VAL A 270 -13.07 12.74 14.73
N GLU A 271 -12.41 12.15 15.71
CA GLU A 271 -11.24 12.72 16.37
C GLU A 271 -10.00 11.91 16.03
N ILE A 272 -8.85 12.58 16.05
CA ILE A 272 -7.55 11.93 16.00
C ILE A 272 -7.05 11.77 17.44
N ASP A 273 -6.67 10.55 17.78
CA ASP A 273 -5.82 10.23 18.91
C ASP A 273 -4.47 9.77 18.36
N TYR A 274 -3.38 10.45 18.70
CA TYR A 274 -2.05 10.14 18.18
C TYR A 274 -1.04 10.20 19.32
N ASN A 275 -0.23 9.15 19.45
CA ASN A 275 0.79 9.04 20.48
C ASN A 275 2.01 8.27 19.94
N GLU A 276 2.94 7.90 20.83
CA GLU A 276 4.15 7.15 20.46
C GLU A 276 3.87 5.80 19.77
N GLU A 277 2.76 5.15 20.08
CA GLU A 277 2.34 3.84 19.53
C GLU A 277 1.68 3.94 18.16
N GLY A 278 1.28 5.14 17.73
CA GLY A 278 0.64 5.37 16.44
C GLY A 278 -0.60 6.27 16.52
N GLY A 279 -1.31 6.35 15.40
CA GLY A 279 -2.54 7.13 15.26
C GLY A 279 -3.79 6.28 15.20
N TYR A 280 -4.87 6.78 15.79
CA TYR A 280 -6.21 6.25 15.68
C TYR A 280 -7.17 7.32 15.19
N LEU A 281 -8.05 6.93 14.27
CA LEU A 281 -9.23 7.69 13.92
C LEU A 281 -10.40 7.13 14.71
N ARG A 282 -10.97 7.93 15.61
CA ARG A 282 -12.06 7.52 16.49
C ARG A 282 -13.35 8.21 16.11
N ASP A 283 -14.46 7.48 16.22
CA ASP A 283 -15.78 8.09 16.11
C ASP A 283 -15.97 9.10 17.24
N SER A 284 -16.34 10.35 16.91
CA SER A 284 -16.42 11.45 17.87
C SER A 284 -17.41 11.20 19.01
N VAL A 285 -18.44 10.37 18.79
CA VAL A 285 -19.53 10.13 19.76
C VAL A 285 -19.23 8.90 20.61
N THR A 286 -18.99 7.77 19.96
CA THR A 286 -18.79 6.47 20.63
C THR A 286 -17.37 6.28 21.15
N LYS A 287 -16.42 7.12 20.70
CA LYS A 287 -14.98 7.04 21.00
C LYS A 287 -14.31 5.74 20.57
N LYS A 288 -15.01 4.92 19.78
CA LYS A 288 -14.45 3.68 19.23
C LYS A 288 -13.44 3.99 18.14
N SER A 289 -12.28 3.35 18.20
CA SER A 289 -11.29 3.38 17.12
C SER A 289 -11.85 2.71 15.88
N LEU A 290 -12.04 3.49 14.82
CA LEU A 290 -12.50 3.05 13.51
C LEU A 290 -11.32 2.58 12.65
N PHE A 291 -10.24 3.36 12.66
CA PHE A 291 -9.02 3.08 11.91
C PHE A 291 -7.79 3.32 12.77
N SER A 292 -6.70 2.62 12.43
CA SER A 292 -5.35 2.97 12.88
C SER A 292 -4.52 3.42 11.68
N PHE A 293 -3.53 4.27 11.92
CA PHE A 293 -2.62 4.78 10.91
C PHE A 293 -1.27 5.14 11.52
N ASP A 294 -0.29 5.41 10.66
CA ASP A 294 1.03 5.89 11.04
C ASP A 294 1.34 7.18 10.24
N LEU A 295 2.29 7.97 10.74
CA LEU A 295 2.69 9.25 10.15
C LEU A 295 4.22 9.35 10.04
N PRO A 296 4.76 9.79 8.88
CA PRO A 296 6.14 10.25 8.81
C PRO A 296 6.24 11.60 9.52
N GLN A 297 6.56 11.60 10.82
CA GLN A 297 6.42 12.77 11.71
C GLN A 297 7.14 14.03 11.21
N GLU A 298 8.37 13.91 10.69
CA GLU A 298 9.10 15.07 10.19
C GLU A 298 8.46 15.64 8.92
N LEU A 299 8.01 14.76 8.01
CA LEU A 299 7.24 15.16 6.85
C LEU A 299 5.93 15.83 7.26
N PHE A 300 5.20 15.26 8.22
CA PHE A 300 3.96 15.84 8.72
C PHE A 300 4.19 17.25 9.32
N LYS A 301 5.23 17.41 10.14
CA LYS A 301 5.61 18.71 10.71
C LYS A 301 6.01 19.72 9.62
N LEU A 302 6.68 19.29 8.55
CA LEU A 302 6.94 20.13 7.37
C LEU A 302 5.65 20.63 6.71
N TYR A 303 4.69 19.74 6.40
CA TYR A 303 3.40 20.16 5.82
C TYR A 303 2.65 21.13 6.75
N ALA A 304 2.64 20.85 8.06
CA ALA A 304 1.97 21.70 9.04
C ALA A 304 2.59 23.10 9.11
N SER A 305 3.92 23.20 9.16
CA SER A 305 4.63 24.48 9.21
C SER A 305 4.42 25.37 7.98
N GLN A 306 4.02 24.80 6.84
CA GLN A 306 3.70 25.53 5.61
C GLN A 306 2.23 25.97 5.53
N GLY A 307 1.45 25.78 6.62
CA GLY A 307 0.05 26.22 6.70
C GLY A 307 -0.93 25.32 5.95
N LEU A 308 -0.52 24.14 5.49
CA LEU A 308 -1.33 23.26 4.63
C LEU A 308 -2.53 22.61 5.35
N PHE A 309 -2.55 22.67 6.68
CA PHE A 309 -3.61 22.11 7.52
C PHE A 309 -4.52 23.18 8.14
N SER A 310 -4.53 24.42 7.62
CA SER A 310 -5.22 25.57 8.21
C SER A 310 -6.61 25.21 8.77
N GLU A 311 -6.74 25.22 10.10
CA GLU A 311 -8.02 24.98 10.80
C GLU A 311 -8.97 26.19 10.69
N THR A 312 -8.44 27.34 10.26
CA THR A 312 -9.13 28.61 10.06
C THR A 312 -9.17 28.93 8.57
N SER A 313 -10.35 28.85 7.97
CA SER A 313 -10.66 29.46 6.67
C SER A 313 -10.75 30.98 6.81
N ASP A 314 -9.62 31.65 7.11
CA ASP A 314 -9.50 33.12 7.10
C ASP A 314 -8.59 33.58 5.95
N PHE A 315 -8.65 32.89 4.81
CA PHE A 315 -8.42 33.54 3.53
C PHE A 315 -9.77 34.05 3.04
N ASN A 316 -10.00 35.34 3.29
CA ASN A 316 -11.10 36.11 2.72
C ASN A 316 -11.29 35.75 1.24
N HIS A 317 -12.55 35.44 0.91
CA HIS A 317 -13.12 35.16 -0.41
C HIS A 317 -13.12 33.69 -0.86
N GLU A 318 -14.27 33.05 -0.61
CA GLU A 318 -14.89 31.99 -1.41
C GLU A 318 -14.15 30.63 -1.50
N ALA A 319 -14.26 29.80 -0.45
CA ALA A 319 -14.91 28.48 -0.53
C ALA A 319 -14.67 27.60 0.72
N ASP A 320 -15.78 27.25 1.37
CA ASP A 320 -15.97 26.34 2.51
C ASP A 320 -15.44 24.91 2.28
N TYR A 321 -14.26 24.57 2.79
CA TYR A 321 -13.90 23.16 2.98
C TYR A 321 -13.38 22.91 4.39
N PRO A 322 -14.15 22.22 5.26
CA PRO A 322 -13.67 21.86 6.58
C PRO A 322 -12.44 20.96 6.48
N SER A 323 -11.50 21.14 7.42
CA SER A 323 -10.39 20.21 7.64
C SER A 323 -10.95 18.79 7.79
N GLY A 324 -10.51 17.90 6.91
CA GLY A 324 -11.05 16.55 6.85
C GLY A 324 -10.14 15.59 6.12
N ILE A 325 -10.37 14.32 6.36
CA ILE A 325 -9.70 13.21 5.69
C ILE A 325 -10.63 12.71 4.60
N GLN A 326 -10.17 12.66 3.36
CA GLN A 326 -10.95 12.14 2.24
C GLN A 326 -10.35 10.86 1.71
N ALA A 327 -11.17 9.84 1.49
CA ALA A 327 -10.77 8.57 0.89
C ALA A 327 -11.73 8.20 -0.24
N ILE A 328 -11.22 7.50 -1.25
CA ILE A 328 -12.04 6.88 -2.28
C ILE A 328 -12.26 5.42 -1.89
N VAL A 329 -13.51 4.98 -1.93
CA VAL A 329 -13.91 3.58 -1.79
C VAL A 329 -14.76 3.17 -2.96
N THR A 330 -14.81 1.88 -3.28
CA THR A 330 -15.80 1.35 -4.22
C THR A 330 -16.83 0.52 -3.47
N LEU A 331 -18.08 0.97 -3.49
CA LEU A 331 -19.22 0.28 -2.89
C LEU A 331 -20.17 -0.17 -4.01
N ASP A 332 -20.52 -1.45 -4.04
CA ASP A 332 -21.38 -2.04 -5.09
C ASP A 332 -20.88 -1.75 -6.52
N ASN A 333 -19.56 -1.80 -6.74
CA ASN A 333 -18.88 -1.43 -8.00
C ASN A 333 -19.00 0.05 -8.40
N ILE A 334 -19.43 0.93 -7.50
CA ILE A 334 -19.50 2.36 -7.76
C ILE A 334 -18.53 3.11 -6.83
N PRO A 335 -17.61 3.91 -7.38
CA PRO A 335 -16.73 4.71 -6.56
C PRO A 335 -17.51 5.76 -5.75
N ARG A 336 -17.06 6.01 -4.53
CA ARG A 336 -17.61 6.96 -3.57
C ARG A 336 -16.46 7.67 -2.87
N VAL A 337 -16.66 8.95 -2.58
CA VAL A 337 -15.77 9.70 -1.70
C VAL A 337 -16.36 9.67 -0.29
N ILE A 338 -15.57 9.19 0.66
CA ILE A 338 -15.89 9.25 2.09
C ILE A 338 -15.09 10.40 2.68
N THR A 339 -15.76 11.21 3.50
CA THR A 339 -15.14 12.32 4.21
C THR A 339 -15.24 12.07 5.72
N PHE A 340 -14.10 12.08 6.39
CA PHE A 340 -14.03 12.12 7.85
C PHE A 340 -13.77 13.56 8.27
N GLN A 341 -14.77 14.19 8.90
CA GLN A 341 -14.68 15.56 9.40
C GLN A 341 -13.95 15.56 10.74
N LEU A 342 -12.86 16.31 10.80
CA LEU A 342 -12.02 16.40 11.99
C LEU A 342 -12.59 17.44 12.96
N GLU A 343 -12.54 17.13 14.26
CA GLU A 343 -12.82 18.11 15.31
C GLU A 343 -11.79 19.26 15.29
N LYS A 344 -12.19 20.44 15.79
CA LYS A 344 -11.27 21.59 15.93
C LYS A 344 -10.11 21.26 16.87
N GLY A 345 -8.93 21.82 16.61
CA GLY A 345 -7.73 21.60 17.42
C GLY A 345 -7.08 20.23 17.24
N TRP A 346 -7.51 19.43 16.25
CA TRP A 346 -6.91 18.13 15.95
C TRP A 346 -5.43 18.23 15.62
N LEU A 347 -5.01 19.32 14.97
CA LEU A 347 -3.63 19.50 14.53
C LEU A 347 -2.69 19.65 15.74
N ASN A 348 -3.15 20.39 16.76
CA ASN A 348 -2.40 20.59 17.99
C ASN A 348 -2.11 19.26 18.71
N LYS A 349 -3.04 18.31 18.68
CA LYS A 349 -2.86 16.98 19.29
C LYS A 349 -1.75 16.17 18.62
N ILE A 350 -1.49 16.37 17.32
CA ILE A 350 -0.44 15.63 16.60
C ILE A 350 0.91 16.35 16.71
N ILE A 351 0.92 17.68 16.69
CA ILE A 351 2.18 18.46 16.74
C ILE A 351 2.78 18.51 18.14
N SER A 352 1.95 18.39 19.19
CA SER A 352 2.41 18.41 20.60
C SER A 352 3.19 17.17 21.01
N GLU A 353 3.11 16.09 20.23
CA GLU A 353 3.88 14.85 20.38
C GLU A 353 5.16 14.88 19.51
#